data_AF-A0A6B3I9B1-F1
#
_entry.id   AF-A0A6B3I9B1-F1
#
_cell.length_a   1.000
_cell.length_b   1.000
_cell.length_c   1.000
_cell.angle_alpha   90.00
_cell.angle_beta   90.00
_cell.angle_gamma   90.00
#
_symmetry.space_group_name_H-M   'P 1'
#
loop_
_entity.id
_entity.type
_entity.pdbx_description
1 polymer ?
#
loop_
_entity_poly.entity_id
_entity_poly.type
_entity_poly.pdbx_seq_one_letter_code
_entity_poly.pdbx_strand_id
1 'polypeptide(L)' 'AAGLAGQSLAWTLWEQPSALTGHLDEDDVRRLARSGMPPLSTERGLALFDTALTVDRAALVPMRLDTAALR' A
#
# COMPACT_ATOMS: atom_id res chain seq x y z
N ALA A 1 -5.86 -24.73 3.39
CA ALA A 1 -6.08 -24.08 2.08
C ALA A 1 -6.94 -25.01 1.22
N ALA A 2 -7.90 -24.48 0.45
CA ALA A 2 -8.86 -25.28 -0.32
C ALA A 2 -8.37 -25.68 -1.74
N GLY A 3 -7.11 -25.43 -2.07
CA GLY A 3 -6.53 -25.73 -3.40
C GLY A 3 -7.01 -24.80 -4.53
N LEU A 4 -7.71 -23.71 -4.20
CA LEU A 4 -8.19 -22.72 -5.16
C LEU A 4 -7.17 -21.60 -5.37
N ALA A 5 -7.21 -20.97 -6.55
CA ALA A 5 -6.43 -19.78 -6.84
C ALA A 5 -6.84 -18.63 -5.91
N GLY A 6 -5.86 -17.94 -5.35
CA GLY A 6 -6.07 -16.78 -4.49
C GLY A 6 -4.79 -15.97 -4.33
N GLN A 7 -4.96 -14.65 -4.29
CA GLN A 7 -3.88 -13.69 -4.05
C GLN A 7 -4.25 -12.81 -2.84
N SER A 8 -3.26 -12.56 -1.98
CA SER A 8 -3.38 -11.67 -0.84
C SER A 8 -2.49 -10.45 -1.04
N LEU A 9 -3.08 -9.26 -0.95
CA LEU A 9 -2.38 -7.98 -1.11
C LEU A 9 -2.41 -7.21 0.20
N ALA A 10 -1.24 -7.02 0.81
CA ALA A 10 -1.08 -6.23 2.02
C ALA A 10 -0.73 -4.78 1.67
N TRP A 11 -1.70 -3.89 1.80
CA TRP A 11 -1.56 -2.49 1.41
C TRP A 11 -1.00 -1.62 2.53
N THR A 12 -0.26 -0.58 2.14
CA THR A 12 0.08 0.56 3.01
C THR A 12 -1.06 1.58 3.04
N LEU A 13 -0.83 2.71 3.73
CA LEU A 13 -1.76 3.83 3.75
C LEU A 13 -2.06 4.35 2.34
N TRP A 14 -3.34 4.49 2.00
CA TRP A 14 -3.81 5.20 0.81
C TRP A 14 -3.99 6.69 1.14
N GLU A 15 -3.72 7.56 0.17
CA GLU A 15 -3.92 9.02 0.29
C GLU A 15 -5.39 9.37 0.52
N GLN A 16 -6.29 8.65 -0.15
CA GLN A 16 -7.73 8.84 0.02
C GLN A 16 -8.16 8.31 1.39
N PRO A 17 -8.74 9.16 2.26
CA PRO A 17 -9.26 8.72 3.54
C PRO A 17 -10.36 7.66 3.34
N SER A 18 -10.27 6.58 4.11
CA SER A 18 -11.26 5.51 4.14
C SER A 18 -11.83 5.34 5.54
N ALA A 19 -12.79 4.43 5.73
CA ALA A 19 -13.26 4.07 7.06
C ALA A 19 -12.14 3.64 8.03
N LEU A 20 -11.05 3.08 7.51
CA LEU A 20 -9.91 2.61 8.31
C LEU A 20 -8.89 3.72 8.62
N THR A 21 -8.83 4.77 7.81
CA THR A 21 -7.75 5.76 7.85
C THR A 21 -8.22 7.20 8.03
N GLY A 22 -9.54 7.43 8.02
CA GLY A 22 -10.13 8.76 8.14
C GLY A 22 -10.02 9.39 9.53
N HIS A 23 -9.53 8.66 10.53
CA HIS A 23 -9.24 9.18 11.86
C HIS A 23 -7.80 9.71 12.00
N LEU A 24 -6.93 9.47 11.00
CA LEU A 24 -5.55 9.94 11.03
C LEU A 24 -5.51 11.44 10.70
N ASP A 25 -4.80 12.20 11.51
CA ASP A 25 -4.54 13.61 11.21
C ASP A 25 -3.30 13.79 10.32
N GLU A 26 -2.99 15.03 9.96
CA GLU A 26 -1.82 15.34 9.13
C GLU A 26 -0.50 14.92 9.78
N ASP A 27 -0.39 14.96 11.11
CA ASP A 27 0.82 14.58 11.82
C ASP A 27 1.04 13.08 11.82
N ASP A 28 -0.03 12.30 11.94
CA ASP A 28 -0.03 10.85 11.77
C ASP A 28 0.43 10.47 10.35
N VAL A 29 -0.10 11.14 9.33
CA VAL A 29 0.29 10.93 7.94
C VAL A 29 1.75 11.29 7.70
N ARG A 30 2.20 12.45 8.21
CA ARG A 30 3.60 12.90 8.13
C ARG A 30 4.56 11.93 8.84
N ARG A 31 4.14 11.38 9.98
CA ARG A 31 4.92 10.37 10.72
C ARG A 31 5.10 9.10 9.90
N LEU A 32 4.05 8.64 9.21
CA LEU A 32 4.12 7.48 8.32
C LEU A 32 5.03 7.75 7.11
N ALA A 33 4.95 8.92 6.50
CA ALA A 33 5.82 9.28 5.37
C ALA A 33 7.30 9.28 5.77
N ARG A 34 7.63 9.75 6.98
CA ARG A 34 9.00 9.73 7.51
C ARG A 34 9.55 8.33 7.78
N SER A 35 8.71 7.29 7.89
CA SER A 35 9.18 5.91 7.97
C SER A 35 9.48 5.29 6.60
N GLY A 36 9.57 6.11 5.54
CA GLY A 36 9.85 5.67 4.18
C GLY A 36 8.64 5.10 3.43
N MET A 37 7.45 5.14 4.04
CA MET A 37 6.20 4.63 3.47
C MET A 37 5.17 5.76 3.33
N PRO A 38 5.38 6.71 2.41
CA PRO A 38 4.42 7.76 2.17
C PRO A 38 3.07 7.19 1.70
N PRO A 39 1.96 7.91 1.92
CA PRO A 39 0.66 7.54 1.39
C PRO A 39 0.70 7.23 -0.12
N LEU A 40 -0.11 6.26 -0.51
CA LEU A 40 -0.26 5.79 -1.89
C LEU A 40 -1.46 6.47 -2.55
N SER A 41 -1.22 7.21 -3.63
CA SER A 41 -2.31 7.78 -4.43
C SER A 41 -3.19 6.69 -5.04
N THR A 42 -4.48 6.97 -5.23
CA THR A 42 -5.42 6.01 -5.82
C THR A 42 -4.96 5.51 -7.19
N GLU A 43 -4.47 6.43 -8.04
CA GLU A 43 -3.94 6.09 -9.37
C GLU A 43 -2.78 5.08 -9.28
N ARG A 44 -1.81 5.32 -8.41
CA ARG A 44 -0.67 4.40 -8.23
C ARG A 44 -1.09 3.10 -7.57
N GLY A 45 -2.05 3.13 -6.65
CA GLY A 45 -2.60 1.93 -6.02
C GLY A 45 -3.26 1.00 -7.03
N LEU A 46 -4.04 1.55 -7.95
CA LEU A 46 -4.66 0.77 -9.03
C LEU A 46 -3.63 0.24 -10.02
N ALA A 47 -2.62 1.04 -10.41
CA ALA A 47 -1.55 0.56 -11.26
C ALA A 47 -0.75 -0.62 -10.63
N LEU A 48 -0.53 -0.57 -9.30
CA LEU A 48 0.09 -1.66 -8.56
C LEU A 48 -0.83 -2.88 -8.44
N PHE A 49 -2.14 -2.68 -8.32
CA PHE A 49 -3.12 -3.76 -8.36
C PHE A 49 -3.08 -4.50 -9.70
N ASP A 50 -3.12 -3.77 -10.83
CA ASP A 50 -3.02 -4.36 -12.16
C ASP A 50 -1.70 -5.13 -12.34
N THR A 51 -0.61 -4.57 -11.82
CA THR A 51 0.69 -5.24 -11.82
C THR A 51 0.65 -6.55 -11.02
N ALA A 52 0.04 -6.56 -9.84
CA ALA A 52 -0.06 -7.74 -8.99
C ALA A 52 -0.78 -8.92 -9.67
N LEU A 53 -1.78 -8.63 -10.52
CA LEU A 53 -2.48 -9.65 -11.31
C LEU A 53 -1.56 -10.37 -12.31
N THR A 54 -0.43 -9.78 -12.68
CA THR A 54 0.55 -10.37 -13.61
C THR A 54 1.68 -11.13 -12.89
N VAL A 55 1.74 -11.08 -11.56
CA VAL A 55 2.79 -11.69 -10.76
C VAL A 55 2.30 -13.02 -10.18
N ASP A 56 2.99 -14.11 -10.50
CA ASP A 56 2.68 -15.45 -9.98
C ASP A 56 3.18 -15.64 -8.53
N ARG A 57 2.55 -14.93 -7.60
CA ARG A 57 2.80 -15.01 -6.16
C ARG A 57 1.49 -14.92 -5.40
N ALA A 58 1.33 -15.80 -4.40
CA ALA A 58 0.12 -15.84 -3.58
C ALA A 58 0.00 -14.67 -2.58
N ALA A 59 1.11 -14.01 -2.22
CA ALA A 59 1.14 -12.89 -1.28
C ALA A 59 2.09 -11.80 -1.77
N LEU A 60 1.60 -10.56 -1.80
CA LEU A 60 2.34 -9.38 -2.25
C LEU A 60 2.09 -8.21 -1.31
N VAL A 61 3.05 -7.28 -1.27
CA VAL A 61 2.96 -6.00 -0.52
C VAL A 61 3.10 -4.87 -1.52
N PRO A 62 2.00 -4.41 -2.15
CA PRO A 62 2.08 -3.30 -3.07
C PRO A 62 2.18 -1.99 -2.28
N MET A 63 3.30 -1.29 -2.44
CA MET A 63 3.62 -0.10 -1.66
C MET A 63 4.48 0.89 -2.43
N ARG A 64 4.44 2.16 -2.01
CA ARG A 64 5.43 3.17 -2.39
C ARG A 64 6.51 3.22 -1.31
N LEU A 65 7.76 3.03 -1.72
CA LEU A 65 8.92 3.12 -0.83
C LEU A 65 9.75 4.36 -1.19
N ASP A 66 9.91 5.28 -0.25
CA ASP A 66 10.86 6.38 -0.35
C ASP A 66 12.19 5.97 0.29
N THR A 67 13.10 5.45 -0.54
CA THR A 67 14.41 4.99 -0.07
C THR A 67 15.33 6.13 0.36
N ALA A 68 15.05 7.38 -0.03
CA ALA A 68 15.82 8.53 0.44
C ALA A 68 15.50 8.85 1.90
N ALA A 69 14.25 8.67 2.31
CA ALA A 69 13.82 8.81 3.70
C ALA A 69 14.30 7.68 4.63
N LEU A 70 14.85 6.60 4.08
CA LEU A 70 15.37 5.43 4.80
C LEU A 70 16.90 5.41 4.97
N ARG A 71 17.60 6.42 4.44
CA ARG A 71 19.05 6.58 4.59
C ARG A 71 19.40 7.36 5.84
#